data_AF-A0AAP8N7Q2-F1
#
_entry.id   AF-A0AAP8N7Q2-F1
#
_cell.length_a   1.000
_cell.length_b   1.000
_cell.length_c   1.000
_cell.angle_alpha   90.00
_cell.angle_beta   90.00
_cell.angle_gamma   90.00
#
_symmetry.space_group_name_H-M   'P 1'
#
loop_
_entity.id
_entity.type
_entity.pdbx_description
1 polymer ?
#
loop_
_entity_poly.entity_id
_entity_poly.type
_entity_poly.pdbx_seq_one_letter_code
_entity_poly.pdbx_strand_id
1 'polypeptide(L)'
;AAVFGFLNRILIPLGLHHVLNTIFWFNLGDFTDAAGKLVHGDLNRFFAGDKTAGAFMTGFFPIMMFGLPAAALAMYHEAKPENRKIAGGILASAALTSFLTGITEPIEFSFLFVAPVLFG
;
A
#
# COMPACT_ATOMS: atom_id res chain seq x y z
N ALA A 1 -6.06 -1.83 -13.01
CA ALA A 1 -5.16 -1.52 -11.88
C ALA A 1 -5.30 -0.07 -11.37
N ALA A 2 -5.18 0.96 -12.21
CA ALA A 2 -5.19 2.37 -11.74
C ALA A 2 -6.46 2.78 -10.95
N VAL A 3 -7.64 2.49 -11.48
CA VAL A 3 -8.93 2.77 -10.78
C VAL A 3 -9.00 2.03 -9.44
N PHE A 4 -8.55 0.78 -9.40
CA PHE A 4 -8.47 0.01 -8.15
C PHE A 4 -7.53 0.70 -7.15
N GLY A 5 -6.32 1.09 -7.57
CA GLY A 5 -5.36 1.76 -6.67
C GLY A 5 -5.92 3.08 -6.12
N PHE A 6 -6.58 3.88 -6.95
CA PHE A 6 -7.24 5.11 -6.51
C PHE A 6 -8.35 4.84 -5.49
N LEU A 7 -9.29 3.93 -5.80
CA LEU A 7 -10.37 3.56 -4.90
C LEU A 7 -9.84 2.93 -3.61
N ASN A 8 -8.77 2.15 -3.71
CA ASN A 8 -8.11 1.55 -2.55
C ASN A 8 -7.62 2.64 -1.60
N ARG A 9 -6.86 3.64 -2.10
CA ARG A 9 -6.32 4.72 -1.28
C ARG A 9 -7.40 5.52 -0.58
N ILE A 10 -8.41 6.01 -1.30
CA ILE A 10 -9.47 6.86 -0.69
C ILE A 10 -10.30 6.12 0.37
N LEU A 11 -10.31 4.78 0.36
CA LEU A 11 -11.02 3.94 1.33
C LEU A 11 -10.16 3.50 2.53
N ILE A 12 -8.85 3.78 2.54
CA ILE A 12 -7.97 3.51 3.68
C ILE A 12 -8.48 4.16 4.98
N PRO A 13 -8.91 5.44 5.01
CA PRO A 13 -9.37 6.10 6.23
C PRO A 13 -10.59 5.43 6.89
N LEU A 14 -11.36 4.68 6.10
CA LEU A 14 -12.57 3.98 6.52
C LEU A 14 -12.34 2.48 6.77
N GLY A 15 -11.13 1.97 6.49
CA GLY A 15 -10.83 0.52 6.51
C GLY A 15 -11.51 -0.27 5.38
N LEU A 16 -12.28 0.37 4.51
CA LEU A 16 -13.06 -0.30 3.46
C LEU A 16 -12.18 -0.81 2.29
N HIS A 17 -10.93 -0.37 2.22
CA HIS A 17 -9.94 -0.85 1.25
C HIS A 17 -9.69 -2.37 1.39
N HIS A 18 -9.87 -2.95 2.57
CA HIS A 18 -9.80 -4.41 2.76
C HIS A 18 -10.87 -5.17 1.95
N VAL A 19 -12.07 -4.62 1.80
CA VAL A 19 -13.14 -5.24 0.99
C VAL A 19 -12.73 -5.30 -0.47
N LEU A 20 -12.18 -4.19 -1.00
CA LEU A 20 -11.63 -4.16 -2.35
C LEU A 20 -10.47 -5.16 -2.50
N ASN A 21 -9.53 -5.18 -1.56
CA ASN A 21 -8.43 -6.13 -1.56
C ASN A 21 -8.94 -7.57 -1.63
N THR A 22 -9.96 -7.92 -0.83
CA THR A 22 -10.52 -9.28 -0.85
C THR A 22 -11.09 -9.65 -2.21
N ILE A 23 -11.85 -8.76 -2.84
CA ILE A 23 -12.43 -9.01 -4.16
C ILE A 23 -11.32 -9.21 -5.20
N PHE A 24 -10.39 -8.26 -5.29
CA PHE A 24 -9.39 -8.26 -6.36
C PHE A 24 -8.30 -9.31 -6.15
N TRP A 25 -7.76 -9.43 -4.95
CA TRP A 25 -6.64 -10.33 -4.67
C TRP A 25 -7.05 -11.79 -4.56
N PHE A 26 -8.26 -12.09 -4.04
CA PHE A 26 -8.65 -13.47 -3.72
C PHE A 26 -9.83 -14.02 -4.54
N ASN A 27 -10.62 -13.18 -5.22
CA ASN A 27 -11.82 -13.64 -5.93
C ASN A 27 -11.84 -13.31 -7.43
N LEU A 28 -11.10 -12.28 -7.87
CA LEU A 28 -11.16 -11.81 -9.25
C LEU A 28 -10.45 -12.74 -10.24
N GLY A 29 -11.26 -13.32 -11.13
CA GLY A 29 -10.82 -14.10 -12.28
C GLY A 29 -10.38 -15.51 -11.91
N ASP A 30 -10.24 -16.34 -12.95
CA ASP A 30 -10.03 -17.77 -12.85
C ASP A 30 -8.76 -18.17 -13.59
N PHE A 31 -8.01 -19.11 -13.01
CA PHE A 31 -6.85 -19.74 -13.65
C PHE A 31 -6.80 -21.21 -13.27
N THR A 32 -6.62 -22.08 -14.26
CA THR A 32 -6.34 -23.50 -14.01
C THR A 32 -4.84 -23.70 -14.10
N ASP A 33 -4.23 -24.14 -13.01
CA ASP A 33 -2.79 -24.39 -12.96
C ASP A 33 -2.39 -25.65 -13.76
N ALA A 34 -1.09 -25.91 -13.86
CA ALA A 34 -0.55 -27.06 -14.58
C ALA A 34 -1.00 -28.43 -14.00
N ALA A 35 -1.48 -28.46 -12.75
CA ALA A 35 -2.00 -29.65 -12.10
C ALA A 35 -3.52 -29.81 -12.27
N GLY A 36 -4.18 -28.91 -13.01
CA GLY A 36 -5.62 -28.93 -13.24
C GLY A 36 -6.44 -28.32 -12.09
N LYS A 37 -5.80 -27.66 -11.12
CA LYS A 37 -6.51 -27.03 -10.00
C LYS A 37 -6.97 -25.63 -10.41
N LEU A 38 -8.24 -25.34 -10.14
CA LEU A 38 -8.81 -24.00 -10.31
C LEU A 38 -8.36 -23.08 -9.16
N VAL A 39 -7.87 -21.90 -9.52
CA VAL A 39 -7.36 -20.85 -8.62
C VAL A 39 -8.06 -19.54 -8.94
N HIS A 40 -8.45 -18.82 -7.89
CA HIS A 40 -9.17 -17.54 -7.98
C HIS A 40 -8.39 -16.39 -7.37
N GLY A 41 -8.60 -15.20 -7.93
CA GLY A 41 -8.03 -13.96 -7.40
C GLY A 41 -6.65 -13.64 -7.97
N ASP A 42 -6.42 -12.35 -8.23
CA ASP A 42 -5.20 -11.84 -8.87
C ASP A 42 -3.92 -12.30 -8.17
N LEU A 43 -3.93 -12.34 -6.83
CA LEU A 43 -2.75 -12.72 -6.05
C LEU A 43 -2.45 -14.22 -6.18
N ASN A 44 -3.45 -15.07 -5.96
CA ASN A 44 -3.25 -16.51 -6.00
C ASN A 44 -2.95 -16.98 -7.43
N ARG A 45 -3.60 -16.37 -8.43
CA ARG A 45 -3.32 -16.64 -9.85
C ARG A 45 -1.87 -16.32 -10.20
N PHE A 46 -1.35 -15.17 -9.72
CA PHE A 46 0.05 -14.81 -9.90
C PHE A 46 1.00 -15.86 -9.30
N PHE A 47 0.75 -16.30 -8.06
CA PHE A 47 1.56 -17.35 -7.41
C PHE A 47 1.41 -18.74 -8.07
N ALA A 48 0.28 -19.00 -8.74
CA ALA A 48 0.07 -20.20 -9.53
C ALA A 48 0.74 -20.16 -10.92
N GLY A 49 1.37 -19.04 -11.28
CA GLY A 49 2.13 -18.88 -12.52
C GLY A 49 1.37 -18.20 -13.66
N ASP A 50 0.20 -17.62 -13.41
CA ASP A 50 -0.53 -16.82 -14.39
C ASP A 50 0.22 -15.50 -14.69
N LYS A 51 0.79 -15.39 -15.89
CA LYS A 51 1.55 -14.21 -16.33
C LYS A 51 0.70 -12.96 -16.53
N THR A 52 -0.63 -13.10 -16.55
CA THR A 52 -1.57 -11.98 -16.71
C THR A 52 -2.07 -11.41 -15.38
N ALA A 53 -1.71 -12.06 -14.26
CA ALA A 53 -2.12 -11.69 -12.91
C ALA A 53 -1.02 -10.92 -12.15
N GLY A 54 -1.36 -10.39 -10.98
CA GLY A 54 -0.48 -9.64 -10.07
C GLY A 54 -0.52 -8.12 -10.26
N ALA A 55 -1.25 -7.63 -11.26
CA ALA A 55 -1.33 -6.20 -11.58
C ALA A 55 -2.01 -5.37 -10.48
N PHE A 56 -2.82 -5.99 -9.62
CA PHE A 56 -3.48 -5.31 -8.50
C PHE A 56 -2.65 -5.28 -7.21
N MET A 57 -1.46 -5.90 -7.19
CA MET A 57 -0.53 -5.85 -6.06
C MET A 57 0.78 -5.15 -6.41
N THR A 58 1.31 -5.36 -7.62
CA THR A 58 2.63 -4.85 -8.03
C THR A 58 2.78 -3.34 -7.88
N GLY A 59 1.73 -2.57 -8.14
CA GLY A 59 1.73 -1.11 -8.01
C GLY A 59 1.95 -0.59 -6.58
N PHE A 60 1.74 -1.41 -5.55
CA PHE A 60 1.87 -0.99 -4.16
C PHE A 60 3.32 -1.04 -3.67
N PHE A 61 4.13 -2.00 -4.13
CA PHE A 61 5.49 -2.18 -3.61
C PHE A 61 6.38 -0.95 -3.77
N PRO A 62 6.45 -0.27 -4.93
CA PRO A 62 7.29 0.93 -5.04
C PRO A 62 6.85 2.06 -4.11
N ILE A 63 5.55 2.18 -3.86
CA ILE A 63 4.98 3.18 -2.95
C ILE A 63 5.35 2.84 -1.50
N MET A 64 5.12 1.61 -1.07
CA MET A 64 5.39 1.15 0.30
C MET A 64 6.88 1.15 0.64
N MET A 65 7.73 0.75 -0.31
CA MET A 65 9.17 0.59 -0.09
C MET A 65 9.97 1.87 -0.37
N PHE A 66 9.48 2.79 -1.20
CA PHE A 66 10.28 3.97 -1.57
C PHE A 66 9.48 5.27 -1.48
N GLY A 67 8.25 5.30 -1.97
CA GLY A 67 7.41 6.49 -1.95
C GLY A 67 7.14 7.01 -0.54
N LEU A 68 6.60 6.17 0.34
CA LEU A 68 6.26 6.55 1.70
C LEU A 68 7.48 6.78 2.60
N PRO A 69 8.56 5.97 2.54
CA PRO A 69 9.82 6.32 3.20
C PRO A 69 10.40 7.67 2.74
N ALA A 70 10.29 8.01 1.46
CA ALA A 70 10.70 9.32 0.95
C ALA A 70 9.79 10.46 1.47
N ALA A 71 8.47 10.23 1.56
CA ALA A 71 7.54 11.17 2.17
C ALA A 71 7.88 11.40 3.65
N ALA A 72 8.18 10.34 4.40
CA ALA A 72 8.62 10.44 5.79
C ALA A 72 9.94 11.24 5.93
N LEU A 73 10.89 11.05 5.01
CA LEU A 73 12.12 11.84 4.98
C LEU A 73 11.86 13.33 4.68
N ALA A 74 10.95 13.62 3.74
CA ALA A 74 10.54 15.00 3.44
C ALA A 74 9.90 15.67 4.66
N MET A 75 8.98 14.97 5.35
CA MET A 75 8.37 15.45 6.59
C MET A 75 9.40 15.71 7.69
N TYR A 76 10.43 14.87 7.80
CA TYR A 76 11.53 15.08 8.76
C TYR A 76 12.35 16.33 8.44
N HIS A 77 12.65 16.59 7.16
CA HIS A 77 13.38 17.79 6.75
C HIS A 77 12.60 19.07 7.03
N GLU A 78 11.27 19.05 6.87
CA GLU A 78 10.38 20.18 7.14
C GLU A 78 9.96 20.32 8.62
N ALA A 79 10.30 19.34 9.47
CA ALA A 79 10.00 19.42 10.89
C ALA A 79 10.75 20.60 11.53
N LYS A 80 10.04 21.36 12.39
CA LYS A 80 10.63 22.46 13.16
C LYS A 80 11.86 21.99 13.94
N PRO A 81 12.94 22.80 14.05
CA PRO A 81 14.18 22.39 14.69
C PRO A 81 14.00 21.80 16.10
N GLU A 82 13.12 22.39 16.90
CA GLU A 82 12.80 21.95 18.26
C GLU A 82 12.13 20.56 18.32
N ASN A 83 11.46 20.14 17.24
CA ASN A 83 10.72 18.87 17.16
C ASN A 83 11.44 17.79 16.33
N ARG A 84 12.51 18.12 15.61
CA ARG A 84 13.20 17.19 14.68
C ARG A 84 13.59 15.87 15.32
N LYS A 85 14.05 15.87 16.57
CA LYS A 85 14.45 14.63 17.27
C LYS A 85 13.27 13.68 17.48
N ILE A 86 12.12 14.22 17.92
CA ILE A 86 10.91 13.43 18.14
C ILE A 86 10.31 12.98 16.81
N ALA A 87 10.17 13.91 15.86
CA ALA A 87 9.67 13.62 14.52
C ALA A 87 10.50 12.56 13.81
N GLY A 88 11.83 12.64 13.89
CA GLY A 88 12.74 11.67 13.26
C GLY A 88 12.55 10.25 13.80
N GLY A 89 12.37 10.08 15.11
CA GLY A 89 12.12 8.75 15.69
C GLY A 89 10.80 8.14 15.20
N ILE A 90 9.72 8.93 15.19
CA ILE A 90 8.39 8.48 14.75
C ILE A 90 8.40 8.16 13.25
N LEU A 91 8.90 9.09 12.42
CA LEU A 91 8.90 8.98 10.96
C LEU A 91 9.83 7.87 10.47
N ALA A 92 11.00 7.67 11.11
CA ALA A 92 11.89 6.57 10.76
C ALA A 92 11.27 5.20 11.09
N SER A 93 10.62 5.07 12.25
CA SER A 93 9.93 3.82 12.63
C SER A 93 8.76 3.52 11.69
N ALA A 94 7.99 4.55 11.33
CA ALA A 94 6.90 4.44 10.36
C ALA A 94 7.41 4.05 8.95
N ALA A 95 8.48 4.69 8.48
CA ALA A 95 9.16 4.37 7.21
C ALA A 95 9.65 2.92 7.17
N LEU A 96 10.30 2.45 8.23
CA LEU A 96 10.78 1.08 8.32
C LEU A 96 9.61 0.07 8.32
N THR A 97 8.52 0.39 9.02
CA THR A 97 7.31 -0.43 9.04
C THR A 97 6.72 -0.56 7.64
N SER A 98 6.54 0.55 6.93
CA SER A 98 6.07 0.55 5.53
C SER A 98 6.99 -0.24 4.61
N PHE A 99 8.31 -0.05 4.75
CA PHE A 99 9.29 -0.75 3.93
C PHE A 99 9.25 -2.27 4.09
N LEU A 100 9.22 -2.75 5.34
CA LEU A 100 9.33 -4.18 5.64
C LEU A 100 8.01 -4.93 5.50
N THR A 101 6.89 -4.28 5.81
CA THR A 101 5.59 -4.96 5.97
C THR A 101 4.57 -4.54 4.93
N GLY A 102 4.77 -3.39 4.26
CA GLY A 102 3.77 -2.78 3.39
C GLY A 102 2.66 -2.02 4.14
N ILE A 103 2.68 -1.95 5.46
CA ILE A 103 1.70 -1.19 6.26
C ILE A 103 1.99 0.31 6.11
N THR A 104 1.05 1.06 5.54
CA THR A 104 1.23 2.46 5.13
C THR A 104 0.64 3.46 6.12
N GLU A 105 -0.32 3.02 6.95
CA GLU A 105 -1.16 3.83 7.82
C GLU A 105 -0.36 4.71 8.80
N PRO A 106 0.73 4.25 9.44
CA PRO A 106 1.49 5.10 10.36
C PRO A 106 2.05 6.38 9.71
N ILE A 107 2.36 6.34 8.42
CA ILE A 107 2.84 7.52 7.67
C ILE A 107 1.63 8.30 7.16
N GLU A 108 0.68 7.63 6.52
CA GLU A 108 -0.45 8.28 5.87
C GLU A 108 -1.35 9.03 6.87
N PHE A 109 -1.60 8.45 8.04
CA PHE A 109 -2.44 9.08 9.06
C PHE A 109 -1.79 10.28 9.74
N SER A 110 -0.46 10.43 9.61
CA SER A 110 0.24 11.60 10.14
C SER A 110 -0.07 12.89 9.39
N PHE A 111 -0.53 12.82 8.13
CA PHE A 111 -0.87 13.99 7.32
C PHE A 111 -2.28 13.96 6.71
N LEU A 112 -2.90 12.79 6.53
CA LEU A 112 -4.22 12.63 5.91
C LEU A 112 -5.28 13.60 6.46
N PHE A 113 -5.34 13.74 7.79
CA PHE A 113 -6.36 14.57 8.45
C PHE A 113 -6.01 16.05 8.50
N VAL A 114 -4.75 16.41 8.25
CA VAL A 114 -4.24 17.79 8.30
C VAL A 114 -4.17 18.39 6.90
N ALA A 115 -3.81 17.58 5.90
CA ALA A 115 -3.63 17.97 4.52
C ALA A 115 -4.21 16.90 3.57
N PRO A 116 -5.55 16.72 3.52
CA PRO A 116 -6.19 15.65 2.76
C PRO A 116 -5.92 15.70 1.25
N VAL A 117 -5.61 16.88 0.71
CA VAL A 117 -5.26 17.06 -0.71
C VAL A 117 -3.95 16.34 -1.08
N LEU A 118 -3.05 16.11 -0.12
CA LEU A 118 -1.78 15.41 -0.35
C LEU A 118 -1.92 13.88 -0.34
N PHE A 119 -3.09 13.34 0.02
CA PHE A 119 -3.28 11.90 0.20
C PHE A 119 -3.64 11.13 -1.08
N GLY A 120 -4.23 11.84 -2.04
CA GLY A 120 -4.76 11.30 -3.31
C GLY A 120 -3.67 10.93 -4.31
#